data_AF-A0A4V3D3Q0-F1
#
_entry.id   AF-A0A4V3D3Q0-F1
#
_cell.length_a   1.000
_cell.length_b   1.000
_cell.length_c   1.000
_cell.angle_alpha   90.00
_cell.angle_beta   90.00
_cell.angle_gamma   90.00
#
_symmetry.space_group_name_H-M   'P 1'
#
loop_
_entity.id
_entity.type
_entity.pdbx_description
1 polymer ?
#
loop_
_entity_poly.entity_id
_entity_poly.type
_entity_poly.pdbx_seq_one_letter_code
_entity_poly.pdbx_strand_id
1 'polypeptide(L)'
;MVTADTNNLPDSSHRPNWKKSYILANHWKSDLDFYREELRHLHHIINSYSIWIVKEDNQHLLESMESKLYRIRSVCEELIHKVGAHIMEIGQFVEKDEITAPSRVAATHHTLEQEIAAFVKSYRECRKDLFSNTEVILDNEKEAARIFRS
;
A
#
# COMPACT_ATOMS: atom_id res chain seq x y z
N MET A 1 60.80 2.95 -18.97
CA MET A 1 59.73 2.15 -19.58
C MET A 1 59.04 1.39 -18.46
N VAL A 2 58.02 2.01 -17.87
CA VAL A 2 57.21 1.45 -16.76
C VAL A 2 55.87 1.12 -17.38
N THR A 3 55.55 -0.18 -17.45
CA THR A 3 54.25 -0.67 -17.91
C THR A 3 53.20 -0.29 -16.87
N ALA A 4 52.31 0.62 -17.26
CA ALA A 4 51.13 0.96 -16.45
C ALA A 4 50.23 -0.27 -16.36
N ASP A 5 49.97 -0.69 -15.12
CA ASP A 5 49.07 -1.77 -14.77
C ASP A 5 47.63 -1.32 -15.08
N THR A 6 47.03 -1.85 -16.15
CA THR A 6 45.68 -1.46 -16.62
C THR A 6 44.54 -2.20 -15.93
N ASN A 7 44.80 -2.88 -14.81
CA ASN A 7 43.80 -3.71 -14.14
C ASN A 7 43.31 -3.06 -12.85
N ASN A 8 42.53 -1.99 -12.98
CA ASN A 8 41.56 -1.58 -11.96
C ASN A 8 40.46 -0.70 -12.57
N LEU A 9 39.71 -1.28 -13.50
CA LEU A 9 38.36 -0.77 -13.78
C LEU A 9 37.46 -1.24 -12.63
N PRO A 10 36.76 -0.33 -11.92
CA PRO A 10 35.85 -0.72 -10.86
C PRO A 10 34.77 -1.65 -11.42
N ASP A 11 34.51 -2.73 -10.67
CA ASP A 11 33.54 -3.77 -10.97
C ASP A 11 32.19 -3.16 -11.41
N SER A 12 31.76 -3.52 -12.62
CA SER A 12 30.49 -3.09 -13.23
C SER A 12 29.23 -3.62 -12.53
N SER A 13 29.37 -4.40 -11.45
CA SER A 13 28.28 -5.10 -10.73
C SER A 13 27.31 -4.20 -9.95
N HIS A 14 27.63 -2.93 -9.73
CA HIS A 14 26.81 -2.00 -8.92
C HIS A 14 26.05 -0.93 -9.73
N ARG A 15 25.90 -1.12 -11.05
CA ARG A 15 25.13 -0.17 -11.87
C ARG A 15 23.63 -0.35 -11.60
N PRO A 16 22.91 0.71 -11.19
CA PRO A 16 21.46 0.64 -11.02
C PRO A 16 20.81 0.21 -12.34
N ASN A 17 20.08 -0.90 -12.32
CA ASN A 17 19.32 -1.34 -13.48
C ASN A 17 17.97 -0.61 -13.47
N TRP A 18 17.94 0.59 -14.04
CA TRP A 18 16.73 1.43 -14.08
C TRP A 18 15.56 0.74 -14.77
N LYS A 19 15.81 -0.16 -15.72
CA LYS A 19 14.77 -0.98 -16.34
C LYS A 19 14.10 -1.92 -15.34
N LYS A 20 14.88 -2.57 -14.47
CA LYS A 20 14.31 -3.39 -13.37
C LYS A 20 13.54 -2.54 -12.38
N SER A 21 14.08 -1.38 -11.97
CA SER A 21 13.39 -0.46 -11.06
C SER A 21 12.08 0.08 -11.67
N TYR A 22 12.07 0.36 -12.97
CA TYR A 22 10.87 0.79 -13.69
C TYR A 22 9.80 -0.32 -13.71
N ILE A 23 10.18 -1.55 -14.03
CA ILE A 23 9.27 -2.70 -14.02
C ILE A 23 8.70 -2.91 -12.61
N LEU A 24 9.55 -2.89 -11.59
CA LEU A 24 9.13 -3.04 -10.20
C LEU A 24 8.15 -1.93 -9.76
N ALA A 25 8.44 -0.67 -10.10
CA ALA A 25 7.56 0.44 -9.78
C ALA A 25 6.19 0.32 -10.47
N ASN A 26 6.14 -0.19 -11.71
CA ASN A 26 4.88 -0.47 -12.40
C ASN A 26 4.08 -1.59 -11.70
N HIS A 27 4.74 -2.63 -11.20
CA HIS A 27 4.08 -3.66 -10.39
C HIS A 27 3.51 -3.07 -9.10
N TRP A 28 4.28 -2.26 -8.39
CA TRP A 28 3.79 -1.54 -7.20
C TRP A 28 2.55 -0.70 -7.51
N LYS A 29 2.54 0.02 -8.65
CA LYS A 29 1.37 0.82 -9.05
C LYS A 29 0.14 -0.05 -9.26
N SER A 30 0.28 -1.17 -9.95
CA SER A 30 -0.81 -2.13 -10.18
C SER A 30 -1.34 -2.71 -8.87
N ASP A 31 -0.46 -3.11 -7.96
CA ASP A 31 -0.85 -3.65 -6.65
C ASP A 31 -1.57 -2.60 -5.81
N LEU A 32 -1.07 -1.35 -5.79
CA LEU A 32 -1.72 -0.25 -5.08
C LEU A 32 -3.10 0.07 -5.65
N ASP A 33 -3.27 0.06 -6.98
CA ASP A 33 -4.60 0.23 -7.59
C ASP A 33 -5.54 -0.91 -7.19
N PHE A 34 -5.06 -2.16 -7.13
CA PHE A 34 -5.84 -3.28 -6.62
C PHE A 34 -6.27 -3.06 -5.16
N TYR A 35 -5.34 -2.66 -4.30
CA TYR A 35 -5.65 -2.37 -2.88
C TYR A 35 -6.65 -1.23 -2.73
N ARG A 36 -6.59 -0.19 -3.56
CA ARG A 36 -7.58 0.91 -3.56
C ARG A 36 -8.99 0.37 -3.84
N GLU A 37 -9.14 -0.46 -4.85
CA GLU A 37 -10.45 -1.04 -5.19
C GLU A 37 -10.97 -1.96 -4.08
N GLU A 38 -10.09 -2.73 -3.46
CA GLU A 38 -10.46 -3.59 -2.34
C GLU A 38 -10.86 -2.78 -1.09
N LEU A 39 -10.14 -1.70 -0.78
CA LEU A 39 -10.50 -0.77 0.30
C LEU A 39 -11.86 -0.11 0.06
N ARG A 40 -12.17 0.25 -1.19
CA ARG A 40 -13.50 0.75 -1.58
C ARG A 40 -14.59 -0.30 -1.31
N HIS A 41 -14.31 -1.56 -1.64
CA HIS A 41 -15.23 -2.66 -1.35
C HIS A 41 -15.44 -2.88 0.16
N LEU A 42 -14.37 -2.88 0.95
CA LEU A 42 -14.45 -3.01 2.41
C LEU A 42 -15.27 -1.87 3.04
N HIS A 43 -15.08 -0.64 2.57
CA HIS A 43 -15.88 0.50 3.01
C HIS A 43 -17.37 0.30 2.71
N HIS A 44 -17.71 -0.25 1.55
CA HIS A 44 -19.11 -0.55 1.22
C HIS A 44 -19.71 -1.63 2.13
N ILE A 45 -18.93 -2.65 2.49
CA ILE A 45 -19.35 -3.68 3.45
C ILE A 45 -19.65 -3.04 4.82
N ILE A 46 -18.75 -2.20 5.34
CA ILE A 46 -18.95 -1.49 6.60
C ILE A 46 -20.22 -0.64 6.58
N ASN A 47 -20.40 0.18 5.54
CA ASN A 47 -21.62 0.99 5.39
C ASN A 47 -22.90 0.14 5.34
N SER A 48 -22.82 -1.11 4.86
CA SER A 48 -23.98 -2.00 4.84
C SER A 48 -24.34 -2.50 6.25
N TYR A 49 -23.37 -2.66 7.14
CA TYR A 49 -23.62 -3.03 8.53
C TYR A 49 -24.26 -1.90 9.34
N SER A 50 -24.00 -0.63 9.02
CA SER A 50 -24.59 0.51 9.74
C SER A 50 -26.13 0.49 9.76
N ILE A 51 -26.75 -0.12 8.75
CA ILE A 51 -28.22 -0.26 8.64
C ILE A 51 -28.79 -1.17 9.75
N TRP A 52 -28.00 -2.13 10.24
CA TRP A 52 -28.46 -3.20 11.14
C TRP A 52 -28.06 -2.99 12.59
N ILE A 53 -27.33 -1.92 12.90
CA ILE A 53 -26.84 -1.66 14.25
C ILE A 53 -27.97 -1.05 15.09
N VAL A 54 -28.35 -1.77 16.15
CA VAL A 54 -29.32 -1.31 17.16
C VAL A 54 -28.61 -0.96 18.47
N LYS A 55 -27.44 -1.55 18.73
CA LYS A 55 -26.65 -1.33 19.97
C LYS A 55 -25.63 -0.21 19.82
N GLU A 56 -25.60 0.70 20.80
CA GLU A 56 -24.66 1.83 20.88
C GLU A 56 -23.18 1.39 20.93
N ASP A 57 -22.86 0.30 21.64
CA ASP A 57 -21.49 -0.25 21.67
C ASP A 57 -21.00 -0.71 20.28
N ASN A 58 -21.90 -1.23 19.44
CA ASN A 58 -21.58 -1.62 18.08
C ASN A 58 -21.37 -0.40 17.17
N GLN A 59 -21.98 0.75 17.48
CA GLN A 59 -21.77 2.00 16.76
C GLN A 59 -20.34 2.50 16.93
N HIS A 60 -19.81 2.53 18.15
CA HIS A 60 -18.41 2.93 18.39
C HIS A 60 -17.41 2.00 17.68
N LEU A 61 -17.70 0.70 17.62
CA LEU A 61 -16.86 -0.25 16.91
C LEU A 61 -16.89 0.01 15.40
N LEU A 62 -18.06 0.33 14.84
CA LEU A 62 -18.23 0.70 13.44
C LEU A 62 -17.44 1.98 13.09
N GLU A 63 -17.62 3.05 13.87
CA GLU A 63 -16.91 4.33 13.70
C GLU A 63 -15.38 4.16 13.73
N SER A 64 -14.89 3.32 14.65
CA SER A 64 -13.47 2.97 14.74
C SER A 64 -12.96 2.27 13.48
N MET A 65 -13.74 1.33 12.93
CA MET A 65 -13.37 0.64 11.69
C MET A 65 -13.41 1.58 10.47
N GLU A 66 -14.41 2.46 10.37
CA GLU A 66 -14.50 3.48 9.30
C GLU A 66 -13.28 4.40 9.31
N SER A 67 -12.90 4.89 10.49
CA SER A 67 -11.72 5.76 10.66
C SER A 67 -10.43 5.07 10.25
N LYS A 68 -10.25 3.78 10.65
CA LYS A 68 -9.10 2.96 10.23
C LYS A 68 -9.06 2.78 8.71
N LEU A 69 -10.18 2.41 8.08
CA LEU A 69 -10.26 2.26 6.62
C LEU A 69 -9.94 3.56 5.89
N TYR A 70 -10.51 4.69 6.35
CA TYR A 70 -10.27 6.00 5.77
C TYR A 70 -8.77 6.34 5.77
N ARG A 71 -8.10 6.12 6.91
CA ARG A 71 -6.66 6.37 7.05
C ARG A 71 -5.83 5.51 6.10
N ILE A 72 -6.09 4.19 6.04
CA ILE A 72 -5.36 3.27 5.15
C ILE A 72 -5.58 3.67 3.67
N ARG A 73 -6.81 4.04 3.32
CA ARG A 73 -7.14 4.51 1.97
C ARG A 73 -6.38 5.78 1.62
N SER A 74 -6.32 6.76 2.52
CA SER A 74 -5.56 7.99 2.29
C SER A 74 -4.08 7.70 2.00
N VAL A 75 -3.46 6.79 2.75
CA VAL A 75 -2.05 6.38 2.51
C VAL A 75 -1.90 5.67 1.16
N CYS A 76 -2.87 4.83 0.77
CA CYS A 76 -2.86 4.15 -0.51
C CYS A 76 -2.88 5.14 -1.69
N GLU A 77 -3.77 6.14 -1.64
CA GLU A 77 -3.87 7.18 -2.69
C GLU A 77 -2.59 8.02 -2.76
N GLU A 78 -2.01 8.39 -1.61
CA GLU A 78 -0.73 9.11 -1.57
C GLU A 78 0.40 8.29 -2.24
N LEU A 79 0.50 6.99 -1.92
CA LEU A 79 1.48 6.09 -2.52
C LEU A 79 1.27 5.92 -4.02
N ILE A 80 0.01 5.82 -4.47
CA ILE A 80 -0.33 5.78 -5.90
C ILE A 80 0.23 6.98 -6.63
N HIS A 81 0.09 8.18 -6.06
CA HIS A 81 0.63 9.40 -6.65
C HIS A 81 2.16 9.42 -6.64
N LYS A 82 2.80 9.09 -5.50
CA LYS A 82 4.27 9.07 -5.41
C LYS A 82 4.90 8.05 -6.36
N VAL A 83 4.35 6.82 -6.43
CA VAL A 83 4.83 5.78 -7.34
C VAL A 83 4.62 6.22 -8.80
N GLY A 84 3.47 6.82 -9.14
CA GLY A 84 3.22 7.34 -10.48
C GLY A 84 4.26 8.39 -10.90
N ALA A 85 4.56 9.36 -10.04
CA ALA A 85 5.59 10.36 -10.29
C ALA A 85 6.98 9.72 -10.44
N HIS A 86 7.30 8.73 -9.61
CA HIS A 86 8.57 8.01 -9.67
C HIS A 86 8.73 7.17 -10.96
N ILE A 87 7.66 6.54 -11.44
CA ILE A 87 7.65 5.83 -12.73
C ILE A 87 7.99 6.80 -13.87
N MET A 88 7.37 7.99 -13.88
CA MET A 88 7.67 9.02 -14.89
C MET A 88 9.12 9.46 -14.83
N GLU A 89 9.66 9.66 -13.62
CA GLU A 89 11.06 10.04 -13.43
C GLU A 89 12.03 8.94 -13.89
N ILE A 90 11.85 7.68 -13.47
CA ILE A 90 12.69 6.56 -13.90
C ILE A 90 12.58 6.32 -15.42
N GLY A 91 11.40 6.50 -16.01
CA GLY A 91 11.17 6.32 -17.44
C GLY A 91 12.12 7.16 -18.30
N GLN A 92 12.42 8.39 -17.88
CA GLN A 92 13.36 9.28 -18.57
C GLN A 92 14.78 8.72 -18.62
N PHE A 93 15.22 8.01 -17.58
CA PHE A 93 16.56 7.40 -17.53
C PHE A 93 16.61 6.11 -18.36
N VAL A 94 15.52 5.33 -18.35
CA VAL A 94 15.41 4.10 -19.17
C VAL A 94 15.44 4.43 -20.66
N GLU A 95 14.73 5.49 -21.09
CA GLU A 95 14.71 5.92 -22.50
C GLU A 95 16.07 6.41 -23.00
N LYS A 96 16.84 7.09 -22.15
CA LYS A 96 18.15 7.66 -22.50
C LYS A 96 19.32 6.68 -22.36
N ASP A 97 19.05 5.45 -21.91
CA ASP A 97 20.07 4.45 -21.51
C ASP A 97 21.10 5.05 -20.53
N GLU A 98 20.63 5.93 -19.64
CA GLU A 98 21.49 6.62 -18.68
C GLU A 98 21.92 5.64 -17.58
N ILE A 99 23.22 5.42 -17.47
CA ILE A 99 23.81 4.46 -16.54
C ILE A 99 23.88 5.04 -15.11
N THR A 100 23.77 6.36 -14.97
CA THR A 100 23.96 7.08 -13.71
C THR A 100 22.78 8.00 -13.46
N ALA A 101 21.74 7.55 -12.76
CA ALA A 101 20.73 8.49 -12.29
C ALA A 101 21.26 9.24 -11.05
N PRO A 102 20.73 10.44 -10.77
CA PRO A 102 21.05 11.16 -9.55
C PRO A 102 20.80 10.29 -8.30
N SER A 103 21.67 10.43 -7.29
CA SER A 103 21.53 9.73 -5.99
C SER A 103 20.13 9.89 -5.38
N ARG A 104 19.46 11.01 -5.67
CA ARG A 104 18.07 11.27 -5.30
C ARG A 104 17.09 10.20 -5.82
N VAL A 105 17.21 9.76 -7.07
CA VAL A 105 16.25 8.80 -7.67
C VAL A 105 16.36 7.44 -7.01
N ALA A 106 17.60 7.00 -6.73
CA ALA A 106 17.85 5.78 -5.98
C ALA A 106 17.29 5.86 -4.55
N ALA A 107 17.51 7.00 -3.88
CA ALA A 107 16.96 7.23 -2.54
C ALA A 107 15.42 7.21 -2.54
N THR A 108 14.78 7.90 -3.50
CA THR A 108 13.32 7.88 -3.65
C THR A 108 12.80 6.47 -3.90
N HIS A 109 13.45 5.67 -4.75
CA HIS A 109 13.04 4.28 -5.00
C HIS A 109 13.08 3.44 -3.72
N HIS A 110 14.16 3.57 -2.94
CA HIS A 110 14.30 2.86 -1.67
C HIS A 110 13.26 3.29 -0.63
N THR A 111 13.00 4.60 -0.52
CA THR A 111 11.95 5.11 0.37
C THR A 111 10.58 4.55 -0.02
N LEU A 112 10.24 4.52 -1.32
CA LEU A 112 8.98 3.95 -1.78
C LEU A 112 8.85 2.47 -1.46
N GLU A 113 9.91 1.68 -1.62
CA GLU A 113 9.92 0.27 -1.24
C GLU A 113 9.54 0.09 0.24
N GLN A 114 10.13 0.90 1.13
CA GLN A 114 9.84 0.87 2.56
C GLN A 114 8.41 1.32 2.87
N GLU A 115 7.95 2.42 2.27
CA GLU A 115 6.60 2.95 2.49
C GLU A 115 5.53 1.95 2.01
N ILE A 116 5.74 1.30 0.86
CA ILE A 116 4.83 0.28 0.32
C ILE A 116 4.81 -0.95 1.22
N ALA A 117 5.97 -1.43 1.68
CA ALA A 117 6.04 -2.56 2.60
C ALA A 117 5.29 -2.27 3.91
N ALA A 118 5.46 -1.07 4.46
CA ALA A 118 4.74 -0.62 5.64
C ALA A 118 3.22 -0.54 5.38
N PHE A 119 2.81 0.04 4.25
CA PHE A 119 1.42 0.10 3.84
C PHE A 119 0.79 -1.30 3.73
N VAL A 120 1.42 -2.25 3.03
CA VAL A 120 0.91 -3.61 2.86
C VAL A 120 0.70 -4.29 4.21
N LYS A 121 1.61 -4.07 5.17
CA LYS A 121 1.45 -4.57 6.54
C LYS A 121 0.23 -3.96 7.23
N SER A 122 0.11 -2.63 7.23
CA SER A 122 -1.02 -1.94 7.86
C SER A 122 -2.36 -2.27 7.19
N TYR A 123 -2.38 -2.44 5.87
CA TYR A 123 -3.55 -2.89 5.12
C TYR A 123 -4.00 -4.29 5.58
N ARG A 124 -3.07 -5.24 5.73
CA ARG A 124 -3.38 -6.61 6.20
C ARG A 124 -3.93 -6.61 7.63
N GLU A 125 -3.33 -5.81 8.51
CA GLU A 125 -3.80 -5.64 9.89
C GLU A 125 -5.20 -5.04 9.92
N CYS A 126 -5.43 -3.95 9.18
CA CYS A 126 -6.75 -3.32 9.07
C CYS A 126 -7.82 -4.28 8.55
N ARG A 127 -7.49 -5.08 7.52
CA ARG A 127 -8.41 -6.08 6.98
C ARG A 127 -8.75 -7.14 8.02
N LYS A 128 -7.76 -7.66 8.73
CA LYS A 128 -7.96 -8.67 9.79
C LYS A 128 -8.87 -8.12 10.90
N ASP A 129 -8.57 -6.91 11.39
CA ASP A 129 -9.36 -6.22 12.41
C ASP A 129 -10.81 -6.05 11.96
N LEU A 130 -11.03 -5.63 10.71
CA LEU A 130 -12.36 -5.42 10.15
C LEU A 130 -13.17 -6.72 10.18
N PHE A 131 -12.61 -7.83 9.67
CA PHE A 131 -13.32 -9.11 9.67
C PHE A 131 -13.68 -9.58 11.09
N SER A 132 -12.72 -9.56 12.02
CA SER A 132 -12.98 -9.97 13.41
C SER A 132 -14.04 -9.11 14.10
N ASN A 133 -14.03 -7.79 13.88
CA ASN A 133 -15.02 -6.90 14.49
C ASN A 133 -16.40 -7.04 13.84
N THR A 134 -16.49 -7.29 12.53
CA THR A 134 -17.79 -7.58 11.88
C THR A 134 -18.43 -8.86 12.40
N GLU A 135 -17.65 -9.90 12.73
CA GLU A 135 -18.17 -11.11 13.37
C GLU A 135 -18.76 -10.79 14.75
N VAL A 136 -18.07 -9.99 15.56
CA VAL A 136 -18.57 -9.56 16.88
C VAL A 136 -19.87 -8.77 16.77
N ILE A 137 -19.95 -7.80 15.85
CA ILE A 137 -21.19 -7.02 15.63
C ILE A 137 -22.34 -7.95 15.25
N LEU A 138 -22.12 -8.86 14.29
CA LEU A 138 -23.14 -9.81 13.84
C LEU A 138 -23.66 -10.68 14.97
N ASP A 139 -22.79 -11.19 15.83
CA ASP A 139 -23.20 -12.05 16.94
C ASP A 139 -23.93 -11.26 18.05
N ASN A 140 -23.48 -10.04 18.34
CA ASN A 140 -24.14 -9.14 19.29
C ASN A 140 -25.56 -8.74 18.84
N GLU A 141 -25.76 -8.47 17.55
CA GLU A 141 -27.05 -8.10 16.98
C GLU A 141 -28.00 -9.30 16.90
N LYS A 142 -27.50 -10.49 16.55
CA LYS A 142 -28.31 -11.73 16.60
C LYS A 142 -28.86 -11.99 18.00
N GLU A 143 -28.04 -11.81 19.03
CA GLU A 143 -28.47 -12.01 20.41
C GLU A 143 -29.50 -10.96 20.84
N ALA A 144 -29.30 -9.69 20.47
CA ALA A 144 -30.28 -8.63 20.71
C ALA A 144 -31.64 -8.96 20.09
N ALA A 145 -31.64 -9.45 18.84
CA ALA A 145 -32.84 -9.81 18.11
C ALA A 145 -33.56 -11.04 18.66
N ARG A 146 -32.88 -11.90 19.43
CA ARG A 146 -33.49 -13.03 20.16
C ARG A 146 -34.18 -12.55 21.44
N ILE A 147 -33.51 -11.70 22.22
CA ILE A 147 -34.08 -11.12 23.44
C ILE A 147 -35.35 -10.32 23.10
N PHE A 148 -35.35 -9.58 22.00
CA PHE A 148 -36.52 -8.79 21.60
C PHE A 148 -37.71 -9.65 21.10
N ARG A 149 -37.50 -10.94 20.80
CA ARG A 149 -38.52 -11.87 20.29
C ARG A 149 -39.02 -12.87 21.33
N SER A 150 -38.46 -12.90 22.53
CA SER A 150 -38.89 -13.73 23.67
C SER A 150 -39.77 -12.94 24.63
#